data_AF-A0AAW8HP53-F1
#
_entry.id   AF-A0AAW8HP53-F1
#
_cell.length_a   1.000
_cell.length_b   1.000
_cell.length_c   1.000
_cell.angle_alpha   90.00
_cell.angle_beta   90.00
_cell.angle_gamma   90.00
#
_symmetry.space_group_name_H-M   'P 1'
#
loop_
_entity.id
_entity.type
_entity.pdbx_description
1 polymer ?
#
loop_
_entity_poly.entity_id
_entity_poly.type
_entity_poly.pdbx_seq_one_letter_code
_entity_poly.pdbx_strand_id
1 'polypeptide(L)'
;MTAADREKDAINWNRLVARHGVTIWRSVPAILEMLLACRTAGSLSTLRLVGQGGDYIKPETVQTLRALSPALALYSLSGPTRPSSIW
;
A
#
# COMPACT_ATOMS: atom_id res chain seq x y z
N MET A 1 16.22 -10.50 -8.99
CA MET A 1 14.96 -10.76 -8.28
C MET A 1 13.90 -11.12 -9.32
N THR A 2 13.46 -12.37 -9.33
CA THR A 2 12.53 -12.89 -10.34
C THR A 2 11.09 -12.46 -10.04
N ALA A 3 10.17 -12.63 -10.99
CA ALA A 3 8.74 -12.35 -10.77
C ALA A 3 8.18 -13.21 -9.61
N ALA A 4 8.65 -14.45 -9.47
CA ALA A 4 8.25 -15.35 -8.40
C ALA A 4 8.72 -14.89 -7.00
N ASP A 5 9.88 -14.25 -6.90
CA ASP A 5 10.38 -13.72 -5.62
C ASP A 5 9.51 -12.56 -5.15
N ARG A 6 9.15 -11.66 -6.08
CA ARG A 6 8.27 -10.51 -5.85
C ARG A 6 6.87 -10.93 -5.37
N GLU A 7 6.31 -11.97 -5.97
CA GLU A 7 5.01 -12.51 -5.57
C GLU A 7 5.05 -13.10 -4.14
N LYS A 8 6.11 -13.84 -3.80
CA LYS A 8 6.33 -14.36 -2.45
C LYS A 8 6.41 -13.23 -1.42
N ASP A 9 7.12 -12.15 -1.75
CA ASP A 9 7.21 -10.98 -0.89
C ASP A 9 5.83 -10.36 -0.64
N ALA A 10 5.02 -10.18 -1.69
CA ALA A 10 3.67 -9.62 -1.57
C ALA A 10 2.72 -10.48 -0.73
N ILE A 11 2.81 -11.81 -0.86
CA ILE A 11 2.06 -12.75 -0.02
C ILE A 11 2.51 -12.63 1.44
N ASN A 12 3.82 -12.51 1.67
CA ASN A 12 4.38 -12.37 3.01
C ASN A 12 3.94 -11.04 3.66
N TRP A 13 3.94 -9.93 2.91
CA TRP A 13 3.45 -8.64 3.41
C TRP A 13 1.98 -8.70 3.82
N ASN A 14 1.12 -9.31 3.03
CA ASN A 14 -0.29 -9.50 3.39
C ASN A 14 -0.45 -10.28 4.71
N ARG A 15 0.35 -11.34 4.91
CA ARG A 15 0.37 -12.09 6.18
C ARG A 15 0.84 -11.23 7.35
N LEU A 16 1.87 -10.41 7.15
CA LEU A 16 2.40 -9.52 8.19
C LEU A 16 1.41 -8.43 8.56
N VAL A 17 0.73 -7.83 7.58
CA VAL A 17 -0.32 -6.82 7.82
C VAL A 17 -1.43 -7.41 8.68
N ALA A 18 -1.95 -8.58 8.31
CA ALA A 18 -2.99 -9.25 9.07
C ALA A 18 -2.52 -9.68 10.48
N ARG A 19 -1.32 -10.25 10.59
CA ARG A 19 -0.76 -10.75 11.85
C ARG A 19 -0.49 -9.63 12.86
N HIS A 20 0.04 -8.51 12.39
CA HIS A 20 0.45 -7.40 13.25
C HIS A 20 -0.59 -6.28 13.32
N GLY A 21 -1.70 -6.41 12.61
CA GLY A 21 -2.74 -5.39 12.55
C GLY A 21 -2.21 -4.05 12.06
N VAL A 22 -1.36 -4.08 11.03
CA VAL A 22 -0.75 -2.86 10.47
C VAL A 22 -1.86 -1.90 10.05
N THR A 23 -1.76 -0.65 10.50
CA THR A 23 -2.76 0.40 10.26
C THR A 23 -2.30 1.43 9.22
N ILE A 24 -0.99 1.53 8.99
CA ILE A 24 -0.38 2.47 8.06
C ILE A 24 0.52 1.71 7.10
N TRP A 25 0.29 1.86 5.79
CA TRP A 25 1.13 1.31 4.75
C TRP A 25 1.75 2.43 3.92
N ARG A 26 3.07 2.43 3.74
CA ARG A 26 3.77 3.41 2.90
C ARG A 26 4.64 2.69 1.89
N SER A 27 4.44 2.98 0.60
CA SER A 27 5.21 2.37 -0.47
C SER A 27 5.21 3.23 -1.73
N VAL A 28 5.90 2.77 -2.78
CA VAL A 28 5.69 3.24 -4.16
C VAL A 28 4.49 2.51 -4.80
N PRO A 29 3.91 3.02 -5.91
CA PRO A 29 2.75 2.41 -6.57
C PRO A 29 2.94 0.96 -6.98
N ALA A 30 4.10 0.59 -7.53
CA ALA A 30 4.36 -0.79 -7.94
C ALA A 30 4.24 -1.80 -6.79
N ILE A 31 4.70 -1.43 -5.59
CA ILE A 31 4.64 -2.29 -4.40
C ILE A 31 3.21 -2.37 -3.86
N LEU A 32 2.46 -1.27 -3.93
CA LEU A 32 1.05 -1.28 -3.55
C LEU A 32 0.23 -2.16 -4.50
N GLU A 33 0.45 -2.06 -5.80
CA GLU A 33 -0.21 -2.89 -6.80
C GLU A 33 0.05 -4.38 -6.55
N MET A 34 1.30 -4.76 -6.26
CA MET A 34 1.64 -6.14 -5.89
C MET A 34 0.94 -6.59 -4.60
N LEU A 35 0.93 -5.76 -3.56
CA LEU A 35 0.24 -6.06 -2.30
C LEU A 35 -1.26 -6.30 -2.55
N LEU A 36 -1.88 -5.44 -3.36
CA LEU A 36 -3.30 -5.53 -3.73
C LEU A 36 -3.60 -6.73 -4.61
N ALA A 37 -2.69 -7.13 -5.50
CA ALA A 37 -2.84 -8.30 -6.36
C ALA A 37 -2.82 -9.62 -5.58
N CYS A 38 -1.95 -9.72 -4.56
CA CYS A 38 -1.80 -10.92 -3.73
C CYS A 38 -2.66 -10.90 -2.45
N ARG A 39 -3.60 -9.95 -2.33
CA ARG A 39 -4.42 -9.82 -1.13
C ARG A 39 -5.36 -11.01 -0.96
N THR A 40 -5.54 -11.44 0.28
CA THR A 40 -6.58 -12.42 0.65
C THR A 40 -7.72 -11.72 1.38
N ALA A 41 -8.91 -12.35 1.42
CA ALA A 41 -10.07 -11.75 2.07
C ALA A 41 -9.76 -11.34 3.52
N GLY A 42 -9.98 -10.06 3.85
CA GLY A 42 -9.74 -9.52 5.18
C GLY A 42 -8.28 -9.23 5.56
N SER A 43 -7.28 -9.63 4.75
CA SER A 43 -5.85 -9.43 5.08
C SER A 43 -5.43 -7.98 5.26
N LEU A 44 -6.13 -7.05 4.60
CA LEU A 44 -5.85 -5.61 4.63
C LEU A 44 -6.92 -4.82 5.41
N SER A 45 -7.79 -5.49 6.16
CA SER A 45 -8.92 -4.86 6.88
C SER A 45 -8.50 -3.87 7.97
N THR A 46 -7.27 -4.02 8.49
CA THR A 46 -6.72 -3.15 9.54
C THR A 46 -6.11 -1.87 8.98
N LEU A 47 -5.86 -1.80 7.66
CA LEU A 47 -5.28 -0.61 7.04
C LEU A 47 -6.25 0.56 7.07
N ARG A 48 -5.75 1.68 7.58
CA ARG A 48 -6.48 2.95 7.67
C ARG A 48 -5.85 4.02 6.78
N LEU A 49 -4.54 3.96 6.57
CA LEU A 49 -3.81 4.97 5.82
C LEU A 49 -2.84 4.32 4.85
N VAL A 50 -2.91 4.71 3.59
CA VAL A 50 -1.98 4.32 2.53
C VAL A 50 -1.27 5.58 2.03
N GLY A 51 0.04 5.63 2.23
CA GLY A 51 0.90 6.68 1.67
C GLY A 51 1.59 6.18 0.42
N GLN A 52 1.48 6.92 -0.69
CA GLN A 52 2.19 6.65 -1.93
C GLN A 52 3.20 7.75 -2.20
N GLY A 53 4.47 7.40 -2.41
CA GLY A 53 5.52 8.36 -2.70
C GLY A 53 5.83 8.48 -4.19
N GLY A 54 5.98 9.72 -4.67
CA GLY A 54 6.83 10.04 -5.83
C GLY A 54 6.36 9.63 -7.23
N ASP A 55 5.19 9.01 -7.39
CA ASP A 55 4.72 8.51 -8.68
C ASP A 55 3.21 8.70 -8.90
N TYR A 56 2.78 8.54 -10.15
CA TYR A 56 1.37 8.61 -10.55
C TYR A 56 0.54 7.50 -9.88
N ILE A 57 -0.56 7.89 -9.25
CA ILE A 57 -1.53 6.96 -8.66
C ILE A 57 -2.61 6.68 -9.70
N LYS A 58 -2.74 5.42 -10.12
CA LYS A 58 -3.77 5.02 -11.07
C LYS A 58 -5.16 5.07 -10.45
N PRO A 59 -6.19 5.55 -11.16
CA PRO A 59 -7.57 5.58 -10.66
C PRO A 59 -8.10 4.21 -10.20
N GLU A 60 -7.71 3.14 -10.88
CA GLU A 60 -8.03 1.75 -10.53
C GLU A 60 -7.51 1.36 -9.13
N THR A 61 -6.34 1.84 -8.74
CA THR A 61 -5.77 1.63 -7.40
C THR A 61 -6.64 2.32 -6.34
N VAL A 62 -7.07 3.55 -6.62
CA VAL A 62 -7.96 4.31 -5.72
C VAL A 62 -9.29 3.60 -5.54
N GLN A 63 -9.91 3.13 -6.65
CA GLN A 63 -11.16 2.38 -6.59
C GLN A 63 -11.02 1.08 -5.80
N THR A 64 -9.93 0.35 -6.00
CA THR A 64 -9.64 -0.88 -5.26
C THR A 64 -9.51 -0.62 -3.76
N LEU A 65 -8.80 0.45 -3.38
CA LEU A 65 -8.64 0.85 -1.98
C LEU A 65 -9.97 1.26 -1.34
N ARG A 66 -10.82 2.00 -2.08
CA ARG A 66 -12.16 2.37 -1.62
C ARG A 66 -13.07 1.16 -1.45
N ALA A 67 -12.97 0.17 -2.33
CA ALA A 67 -13.72 -1.07 -2.22
C ALA A 67 -13.26 -1.95 -1.04
N LEU A 68 -11.98 -1.84 -0.64
CA LEU A 68 -11.45 -2.54 0.53
C LEU A 68 -11.97 -1.96 1.84
N SER A 69 -11.93 -0.64 1.98
CA SER A 69 -12.47 0.05 3.13
C SER A 69 -12.83 1.49 2.76
N PRO A 70 -14.10 1.90 2.90
CA PRO A 70 -14.51 3.28 2.65
C PRO A 70 -13.78 4.29 3.55
N ALA A 71 -13.37 3.85 4.75
CA ALA A 71 -12.66 4.66 5.74
C ALA A 71 -11.15 4.78 5.49
N LEU A 72 -10.60 4.04 4.51
CA LEU A 72 -9.18 4.10 4.18
C LEU A 72 -8.84 5.41 3.48
N ALA A 73 -7.86 6.11 4.02
CA ALA A 73 -7.35 7.36 3.46
C ALA A 73 -6.08 7.10 2.63
N LEU A 74 -6.06 7.66 1.42
CA LEU A 74 -4.92 7.58 0.50
C LEU A 74 -4.27 8.96 0.40
N TYR A 75 -2.96 9.03 0.65
CA TYR A 75 -2.19 10.28 0.54
C TYR A 75 -1.04 10.10 -0.44
N SER A 76 -0.91 11.06 -1.36
CA SER A 76 0.28 11.19 -2.18
C SER A 76 1.31 12.05 -1.44
N LEU A 77 2.50 11.48 -1.23
CA LEU A 77 3.66 12.17 -0.70
C LEU A 77 4.50 12.66 -1.87
N SER A 78 4.11 13.83 -2.39
CA SER A 78 4.90 14.59 -3.36
C SER A 78 5.82 15.51 -2.58
N GLY A 79 7.02 15.05 -2.25
CA GLY A 79 8.05 15.88 -1.62
C GLY A 79 9.39 15.67 -2.33
N PRO A 80 10.27 16.69 -2.38
CA PRO A 80 11.64 16.46 -2.82
C PRO A 80 12.27 15.35 -1.96
N THR A 81 13.20 14.57 -2.53
CA THR A 81 13.93 13.49 -1.85
C THR A 81 14.73 13.96 -0.62
N ARG A 82 14.74 15.26 -0.35
CA ARG A 82 15.36 15.90 0.82
C ARG A 82 14.28 16.50 1.72
N PRO A 83 14.43 16.41 3.06
CA PRO A 83 13.40 16.87 3.97
C PRO A 83 13.19 18.38 3.82
N SER A 84 12.02 18.79 3.35
CA SER A 84 11.48 20.11 3.71
C SER A 84 11.00 19.98 5.15
N SER A 85 11.76 20.55 6.07
CA SER A 85 11.41 20.77 7.47
C SER A 85 9.92 21.09 7.61
N ILE A 86 9.22 20.23 8.35
CA ILE A 86 7.88 20.51 8.87
C ILE A 86 8.05 21.48 10.06
N TRP A 87 7.28 22.56 10.07
CA TRP A 87 7.09 23.44 11.22
C TRP A 87 5.88 22.96 12.02
#